data_AF-A0A9R1BK52-F1
#
_entry.id   AF-A0A9R1BK52-F1
#
_cell.length_a   1.000
_cell.length_b   1.000
_cell.length_c   1.000
_cell.angle_alpha   90.00
_cell.angle_beta   90.00
_cell.angle_gamma   90.00
#
_symmetry.space_group_name_H-M   'P 1'
#
loop_
_entity.id
_entity.type
_entity.pdbx_description
1 polymer ?
#
loop_
_entity_poly.entity_id
_entity_poly.type
_entity_poly.pdbx_seq_one_letter_code
_entity_poly.pdbx_strand_id
1 'polypeptide(L)'
;MAAKLTRLHSLRERLGATFSSHPNELIALFSRYVHQGKGMLQRHQLLAEFDELFESDKEKYAPFEDILRAAQEAIVLPPWVALAIRPRPGVWDYIRVNVSELAVEELTVSEYLAFKEQLVDEHASSKFVLELDFEPFNASFPRPS
;
A
#
# COMPACT_ATOMS: atom_id res chain seq x y z
N MET A 1 9.41 -20.49 28.91
CA MET A 1 8.80 -20.89 27.62
C MET A 1 9.30 -19.91 26.57
N ALA A 2 10.12 -20.37 25.62
CA ALA A 2 10.62 -19.51 24.55
C ALA A 2 9.45 -19.18 23.61
N ALA A 3 9.20 -17.89 23.38
CA ALA A 3 8.24 -17.46 22.37
C ALA A 3 8.72 -17.99 21.02
N LYS A 4 7.92 -18.87 20.40
CA LYS A 4 8.12 -19.27 19.01
C LYS A 4 8.05 -18.00 18.17
N LEU A 5 9.17 -17.62 17.56
CA LEU A 5 9.20 -16.59 16.53
C LEU A 5 8.42 -17.14 15.33
N THR A 6 7.12 -16.90 15.31
CA THR A 6 6.29 -17.14 14.14
C THR A 6 6.81 -16.23 13.04
N ARG A 7 7.10 -16.78 11.86
CA ARG A 7 7.49 -16.01 10.67
C ARG A 7 6.47 -14.88 10.48
N LEU A 8 6.91 -13.63 10.58
CA LEU A 8 6.06 -12.49 10.22
C LEU A 8 5.79 -12.60 8.72
N HIS A 9 4.53 -12.85 8.36
CA HIS A 9 4.09 -12.83 6.97
C HIS A 9 4.41 -11.47 6.36
N SER A 10 4.94 -11.44 5.12
CA SER A 10 5.15 -10.17 4.43
C SER A 10 3.78 -9.48 4.22
N LEU A 11 3.80 -8.16 4.07
CA LEU A 11 2.56 -7.41 3.82
C LEU A 11 1.81 -7.97 2.60
N ARG A 12 2.53 -8.35 1.54
CA ARG A 12 1.96 -9.02 0.37
C ARG A 12 1.32 -10.35 0.69
N GLU A 13 1.92 -11.18 1.53
CA GLU A 13 1.31 -12.45 1.95
C GLU A 13 0.01 -12.21 2.71
N ARG A 14 -0.02 -11.23 3.63
CA ARG A 14 -1.22 -10.86 4.40
C ARG A 14 -2.34 -10.32 3.50
N LEU A 15 -1.98 -9.43 2.58
CA LEU A 15 -2.93 -8.87 1.63
C LEU A 15 -3.40 -9.93 0.64
N GLY A 16 -2.49 -10.70 0.04
CA GLY A 16 -2.83 -11.79 -0.87
C GLY A 16 -3.76 -12.82 -0.24
N ALA A 17 -3.56 -13.17 1.03
CA ALA A 17 -4.48 -14.04 1.77
C ALA A 17 -5.88 -13.40 1.93
N THR A 18 -5.95 -12.10 2.19
CA THR A 18 -7.22 -11.36 2.28
C THR A 18 -7.92 -11.29 0.91
N PHE A 19 -7.19 -10.95 -0.15
CA PHE A 19 -7.66 -10.95 -1.54
C PHE A 19 -8.17 -12.33 -1.98
N SER A 20 -7.50 -13.40 -1.57
CA SER A 20 -7.95 -14.77 -1.88
C SER A 20 -9.22 -15.16 -1.15
N SER A 21 -9.42 -14.63 0.07
CA SER A 21 -10.57 -14.99 0.91
C SER A 21 -11.83 -14.17 0.58
N HIS A 22 -11.66 -12.89 0.24
CA HIS A 22 -12.74 -11.93 0.00
C HIS A 22 -12.46 -11.04 -1.23
N PRO A 23 -12.35 -11.61 -2.43
CA PRO A 23 -11.96 -10.87 -3.63
C PRO A 23 -12.98 -9.81 -4.04
N ASN A 24 -14.28 -10.13 -4.00
CA ASN A 24 -15.34 -9.25 -4.49
C ASN A 24 -15.47 -7.97 -3.64
N GLU A 25 -15.36 -8.13 -2.34
CA GLU A 25 -15.43 -7.04 -1.38
C GLU A 25 -14.23 -6.10 -1.50
N LEU A 26 -13.04 -6.65 -1.72
CA LEU A 26 -11.84 -5.84 -1.97
C LEU A 26 -11.90 -5.16 -3.33
N ILE A 27 -12.41 -5.83 -4.38
CA ILE A 27 -12.71 -5.15 -5.66
C ILE A 27 -13.64 -3.97 -5.41
N ALA A 28 -14.72 -4.16 -4.65
CA ALA A 28 -15.68 -3.10 -4.39
C ALA A 28 -15.04 -1.90 -3.69
N LEU A 29 -14.18 -2.13 -2.69
CA LEU A 29 -13.46 -1.06 -2.00
C LEU A 29 -12.47 -0.34 -2.92
N PHE A 30 -11.58 -1.08 -3.58
CA PHE A 30 -10.59 -0.47 -4.46
C PHE A 30 -11.23 0.19 -5.69
N SER A 31 -12.37 -0.32 -6.15
CA SER A 31 -13.19 0.34 -7.17
C SER A 31 -13.70 1.67 -6.67
N ARG A 32 -14.16 1.79 -5.41
CA ARG A 32 -14.55 3.09 -4.83
C ARG A 32 -13.39 4.08 -4.86
N TYR A 33 -12.18 3.66 -4.49
CA TYR A 33 -10.99 4.52 -4.61
C TYR A 33 -10.72 4.96 -6.04
N VAL A 34 -10.78 4.04 -7.00
CA VAL A 34 -10.60 4.34 -8.43
C VAL A 34 -11.68 5.28 -8.96
N HIS A 35 -12.93 5.18 -8.48
CA HIS A 35 -14.04 6.06 -8.87
C HIS A 35 -13.86 7.51 -8.39
N GLN A 36 -13.06 7.74 -7.35
CA GLN A 36 -12.67 9.11 -6.95
C GLN A 36 -11.75 9.78 -7.99
N GLY A 37 -11.23 9.02 -8.95
CA GLY A 37 -10.44 9.50 -10.07
C GLY A 37 -8.93 9.53 -9.79
N LYS A 38 -8.17 10.03 -10.78
CA LYS A 38 -6.73 10.21 -10.66
C LYS A 38 -6.43 11.19 -9.52
N GLY A 39 -5.73 10.75 -8.49
CA GLY A 39 -5.54 11.57 -7.29
C GLY A 39 -4.70 10.92 -6.20
N MET A 40 -4.53 11.67 -5.10
CA MET A 40 -3.96 11.16 -3.86
C MET A 40 -5.07 11.12 -2.80
N LEU A 41 -5.22 9.96 -2.16
CA LEU A 41 -6.14 9.75 -1.05
C LEU A 41 -5.37 9.73 0.26
N GLN A 42 -5.87 10.48 1.22
CA GLN A 42 -5.37 10.50 2.59
C GLN A 42 -5.96 9.34 3.39
N ARG A 43 -5.26 8.91 4.44
CA ARG A 43 -5.70 7.84 5.35
C ARG A 43 -7.18 7.95 5.78
N HIS A 44 -7.66 9.15 6.12
CA HIS A 44 -9.05 9.32 6.57
C HIS A 44 -10.07 9.04 5.47
N GLN A 45 -9.73 9.31 4.20
CA GLN A 45 -10.58 9.00 3.04
C GLN A 45 -10.61 7.49 2.79
N LEU A 46 -9.46 6.82 2.94
CA LEU A 46 -9.38 5.35 2.84
C LEU A 46 -10.27 4.66 3.88
N LEU A 47 -10.18 5.12 5.14
CA LEU A 47 -10.97 4.54 6.23
C LEU A 47 -12.45 4.86 6.10
N ALA A 48 -12.83 6.04 5.58
CA ALA A 48 -14.23 6.40 5.37
C ALA A 48 -14.93 5.45 4.37
N GLU A 49 -14.29 5.17 3.24
CA GLU A 49 -14.82 4.23 2.23
C GLU A 49 -14.89 2.80 2.76
N PHE A 50 -13.90 2.39 3.57
CA PHE A 50 -13.92 1.10 4.24
C PHE A 50 -15.09 1.00 5.23
N ASP A 51 -15.25 2.01 6.09
CA ASP A 51 -16.30 2.03 7.11
C ASP A 51 -17.70 2.02 6.49
N GLU A 52 -17.90 2.74 5.37
CA GLU A 52 -19.18 2.75 4.66
C GLU A 52 -19.49 1.41 3.98
N LEU A 53 -18.47 0.74 3.42
CA LEU A 53 -18.67 -0.53 2.72
C LEU A 53 -18.85 -1.72 3.67
N PHE A 54 -18.17 -1.69 4.83
CA PHE A 54 -18.07 -2.83 5.75
C PHE A 54 -18.74 -2.60 7.11
N GLU A 55 -19.64 -1.62 7.22
CA GLU A 55 -20.26 -1.23 8.50
C GLU A 55 -20.84 -2.42 9.28
N SER A 56 -21.49 -3.36 8.60
CA SER A 56 -22.14 -4.54 9.19
C SER A 56 -21.19 -5.67 9.58
N ASP A 57 -20.00 -5.74 8.98
CA ASP A 57 -19.13 -6.92 9.01
C ASP A 57 -17.67 -6.59 9.39
N LYS A 58 -17.43 -5.49 10.10
CA LYS A 58 -16.07 -5.01 10.42
C LYS A 58 -15.17 -6.08 11.04
N GLU A 59 -15.70 -6.91 11.94
CA GLU A 59 -14.93 -7.98 12.59
C GLU A 59 -14.35 -8.99 11.59
N LYS A 60 -15.06 -9.26 10.50
CA LYS A 60 -14.62 -10.18 9.43
C LYS A 60 -13.42 -9.61 8.67
N TYR A 61 -13.32 -8.30 8.55
CA TYR A 61 -12.30 -7.59 7.77
C TYR A 61 -11.25 -6.87 8.63
N ALA A 62 -11.28 -7.06 9.96
CA ALA A 62 -10.35 -6.42 10.89
C ALA A 62 -8.85 -6.55 10.51
N PRO A 63 -8.34 -7.72 10.04
CA PRO A 63 -6.93 -7.81 9.61
C PRO A 63 -6.57 -6.90 8.44
N PHE A 64 -7.54 -6.60 7.57
CA PHE A 64 -7.37 -5.72 6.43
C PHE A 64 -7.58 -4.25 6.82
N GLU A 65 -8.53 -3.98 7.72
CA GLU A 65 -8.71 -2.68 8.34
C GLU A 65 -7.42 -2.20 9.02
N ASP A 66 -6.71 -3.08 9.74
CA ASP A 66 -5.41 -2.78 10.35
C ASP A 66 -4.36 -2.31 9.33
N ILE A 67 -4.39 -2.88 8.12
CA ILE A 67 -3.50 -2.49 7.03
C ILE A 67 -3.86 -1.10 6.52
N LEU A 68 -5.15 -0.82 6.32
CA LEU A 68 -5.62 0.51 5.92
C LEU A 68 -5.38 1.57 7.01
N ARG A 69 -5.48 1.22 8.29
CA ARG A 69 -5.15 2.11 9.40
C ARG A 69 -3.66 2.45 9.45
N ALA A 70 -2.81 1.51 9.04
CA ALA A 70 -1.37 1.72 8.88
C ALA A 70 -1.02 2.47 7.59
N ALA A 71 -1.88 2.46 6.57
CA ALA A 71 -1.70 3.23 5.34
C ALA A 71 -1.67 4.73 5.64
N GLN A 72 -0.64 5.42 5.16
CA GLN A 72 -0.48 6.86 5.32
C GLN A 72 -1.18 7.61 4.18
N GLU A 73 -1.06 7.08 2.97
CA GLU A 73 -1.63 7.64 1.75
C GLU A 73 -1.83 6.55 0.70
N ALA A 74 -2.75 6.79 -0.24
CA ALA A 74 -2.86 6.03 -1.46
C ALA A 74 -2.75 6.96 -2.68
N ILE A 75 -2.16 6.46 -3.75
CA ILE A 75 -2.07 7.12 -5.04
C ILE A 75 -2.94 6.33 -5.99
N VAL A 76 -3.84 7.03 -6.68
CA VAL A 76 -4.79 6.43 -7.60
C VAL A 76 -4.42 6.87 -9.00
N LEU A 77 -3.96 5.91 -9.81
CA LEU A 77 -3.76 6.04 -11.25
C LEU A 77 -4.55 4.90 -11.91
N PRO A 78 -5.84 5.10 -12.28
CA PRO A 78 -6.70 4.02 -12.74
C PRO A 78 -6.04 3.17 -13.85
N PRO A 79 -6.07 1.82 -13.76
CA PRO A 79 -6.78 0.97 -12.78
C PRO A 79 -5.94 0.62 -11.52
N TRP A 80 -4.83 1.30 -11.29
CA TRP A 80 -3.90 1.03 -10.21
C TRP A 80 -4.15 1.91 -8.98
N VAL A 81 -4.01 1.30 -7.81
CA VAL A 81 -3.97 1.98 -6.52
C VAL A 81 -2.70 1.58 -5.79
N ALA A 82 -1.78 2.53 -5.58
CA ALA A 82 -0.57 2.32 -4.81
C ALA A 82 -0.75 2.81 -3.37
N LEU A 83 -0.29 2.05 -2.38
CA LEU A 83 -0.43 2.36 -0.95
C LEU A 83 0.95 2.48 -0.31
N ALA A 84 1.15 3.55 0.47
CA ALA A 84 2.29 3.67 1.38
C ALA A 84 1.84 3.29 2.79
N ILE A 85 2.35 2.18 3.30
CA ILE A 85 1.91 1.58 4.56
C ILE A 85 3.04 1.69 5.58
N ARG A 86 2.69 2.15 6.78
CA ARG A 86 3.64 2.37 7.87
C ARG A 86 3.23 1.54 9.09
N PRO A 87 3.58 0.24 9.14
CA PRO A 87 3.16 -0.63 10.24
C PRO A 87 3.73 -0.18 11.59
N ARG A 88 4.96 0.37 11.57
CA ARG A 88 5.68 0.84 12.77
C ARG A 88 6.53 2.07 12.43
N PRO A 89 6.91 2.90 13.42
CA PRO A 89 7.83 4.01 13.20
C PRO A 89 9.14 3.54 12.54
N GLY A 90 9.51 4.17 11.42
CA GLY A 90 10.74 3.84 10.68
C GLY A 90 10.64 2.65 9.73
N VAL A 91 9.52 1.93 9.70
CA VAL A 91 9.28 0.79 8.80
C VAL A 91 8.18 1.15 7.82
N TRP A 92 8.46 1.00 6.53
CA TRP A 92 7.56 1.29 5.43
C TRP A 92 7.47 0.12 4.47
N ASP A 93 6.27 -0.16 4.03
CA ASP A 93 5.96 -1.10 2.96
C ASP A 93 5.19 -0.36 1.87
N TYR A 94 5.55 -0.61 0.60
CA TYR A 94 4.87 -0.02 -0.55
C TYR A 94 4.30 -1.14 -1.40
N ILE A 95 3.07 -0.96 -1.84
CA ILE A 95 2.38 -1.92 -2.69
C ILE A 95 1.59 -1.20 -3.76
N ARG A 96 1.27 -1.90 -4.84
CA ARG A 96 0.21 -1.52 -5.77
C ARG A 96 -0.77 -2.64 -5.97
N VAL A 97 -2.02 -2.24 -6.21
CA VAL A 97 -3.13 -3.14 -6.51
C VAL A 97 -3.67 -2.80 -7.88
N ASN A 98 -3.75 -3.80 -8.77
CA ASN A 98 -4.53 -3.70 -10.01
C ASN A 98 -5.96 -4.12 -9.70
N VAL A 99 -6.91 -3.18 -9.82
CA VAL A 99 -8.32 -3.47 -9.50
C VAL A 99 -8.95 -4.41 -10.55
N SER A 100 -8.51 -4.33 -11.81
CA SER A 100 -9.05 -5.15 -12.90
C SER A 100 -8.58 -6.60 -12.83
N GLU A 101 -7.32 -6.82 -12.45
CA GLU A 101 -6.69 -8.15 -12.44
C GLU A 101 -6.60 -8.78 -11.05
N LEU A 102 -6.97 -8.04 -10.00
CA LEU A 102 -6.81 -8.44 -8.60
C LEU A 102 -5.35 -8.80 -8.24
N ALA A 103 -4.39 -8.17 -8.91
CA ALA A 103 -2.97 -8.40 -8.67
C ALA A 103 -2.45 -7.45 -7.59
N VAL A 104 -1.71 -7.99 -6.61
CA VAL A 104 -0.99 -7.23 -5.59
C VAL A 104 0.50 -7.42 -5.78
N GLU A 105 1.21 -6.30 -5.91
CA GLU A 105 2.65 -6.26 -6.13
C GLU A 105 3.31 -5.39 -5.06
N GLU A 106 4.44 -5.86 -4.53
CA GLU A 106 5.30 -5.03 -3.68
C GLU A 106 6.07 -4.06 -4.56
N LEU A 107 6.24 -2.83 -4.07
CA LEU A 107 7.01 -1.79 -4.73
C LEU A 107 8.24 -1.46 -3.90
N THR A 108 9.32 -1.16 -4.60
CA THR A 108 10.45 -0.42 -4.03
C THR A 108 10.06 1.04 -3.78
N VAL A 109 10.88 1.74 -3.00
CA VAL A 109 10.69 3.18 -2.74
C VAL A 109 10.70 3.96 -4.06
N SER A 110 11.68 3.71 -4.94
CA SER A 110 11.79 4.40 -6.22
C SER A 110 10.59 4.14 -7.13
N GLU A 111 10.08 2.91 -7.19
CA GLU A 111 8.86 2.61 -7.98
C GLU A 111 7.62 3.31 -7.43
N TYR A 112 7.46 3.38 -6.11
CA TYR A 112 6.36 4.13 -5.51
C TYR A 112 6.46 5.64 -5.76
N LEU A 113 7.66 6.21 -5.67
CA LEU A 113 7.89 7.63 -5.97
C LEU A 113 7.65 7.95 -7.46
N ALA A 114 8.10 7.10 -8.37
CA ALA A 114 7.81 7.23 -9.79
C ALA A 114 6.28 7.18 -10.06
N PHE A 115 5.55 6.35 -9.33
CA PHE A 115 4.09 6.31 -9.39
C PHE A 115 3.45 7.63 -8.88
N LYS A 116 4.03 8.27 -7.85
CA LYS A 116 3.61 9.60 -7.41
C LYS A 116 3.92 10.69 -8.43
N GLU A 117 5.05 10.63 -9.10
CA GLU A 117 5.42 11.61 -10.13
C GLU A 117 4.45 11.60 -11.32
N GLN A 118 4.03 10.40 -11.76
CA GLN A 118 3.02 10.21 -12.80
C GLN A 118 1.67 10.86 -12.48
N LEU A 119 1.39 11.13 -11.21
CA LEU A 119 0.20 11.87 -10.81
C LEU A 119 0.20 13.30 -11.38
N VAL A 120 1.37 13.92 -11.43
CA VAL A 120 1.55 15.31 -11.89
C VAL A 120 1.96 15.36 -13.35
N ASP A 121 2.91 14.52 -13.75
CA ASP A 121 3.44 14.47 -15.11
C ASP A 121 3.42 13.03 -15.64
N GLU A 122 2.49 12.75 -16.54
CA GLU A 122 2.33 11.43 -17.18
C GLU A 122 3.53 11.04 -18.04
N HIS A 123 4.39 12.01 -18.39
CA HIS A 123 5.60 11.80 -19.18
C HIS A 123 6.89 11.87 -18.34
N ALA A 124 6.79 11.85 -17.01
CA ALA A 124 7.93 11.88 -16.08
C ALA A 124 8.90 10.68 -16.22
N SER A 125 8.63 9.70 -17.10
CA SER A 125 9.48 8.53 -17.35
C SER A 125 10.72 8.84 -18.20
N SER A 126 11.47 9.87 -17.81
CA SER A 126 12.84 10.03 -18.29
C SER A 126 13.67 8.82 -17.86
N LYS A 127 14.49 8.27 -18.76
CA LYS A 127 15.35 7.12 -18.45
C LYS A 127 16.42 7.39 -17.38
N PHE A 128 16.68 8.66 -17.06
CA PHE A 128 17.75 9.10 -16.18
C PHE A 128 17.29 10.23 -15.24
N VAL A 129 16.22 9.99 -14.48
CA VAL A 129 15.83 10.87 -13.37
C VAL A 129 16.87 10.76 -12.26
N LEU A 130 17.27 11.89 -11.67
CA LEU A 130 18.23 11.91 -10.56
C LEU A 130 17.56 11.38 -9.28
N GLU A 131 18.04 10.24 -8.78
CA GLU A 131 17.66 9.70 -7.47
C GLU A 131 18.72 10.05 -6.42
N LEU A 132 18.29 10.66 -5.32
CA LEU A 132 19.17 10.98 -4.18
C LEU A 132 19.13 9.83 -3.18
N ASP A 133 20.08 8.91 -3.28
CA ASP A 133 20.22 7.79 -2.36
C ASP A 133 21.39 7.97 -1.38
N PHE A 134 21.07 8.07 -0.09
CA PHE A 134 22.04 8.18 0.99
C PHE A 134 22.30 6.84 1.71
N GLU A 135 21.58 5.77 1.40
CA GLU A 135 21.75 4.46 2.04
C GLU A 135 23.18 3.91 1.87
N PRO A 136 23.80 3.93 0.67
CA PRO A 136 25.17 3.45 0.48
C PRO A 136 26.21 4.20 1.31
N PHE A 137 25.99 5.50 1.54
CA PHE A 137 26.91 6.36 2.30
C PHE A 137 26.87 6.12 3.81
N ASN A 138 25.81 5.47 4.32
CA ASN A 138 25.62 5.18 5.74
C ASN A 138 25.91 3.71 6.10
N ALA A 139 26.33 2.88 5.13
CA ALA A 139 26.55 1.44 5.33
C ALA A 139 27.64 1.10 6.36
N SER A 140 28.56 2.03 6.63
CA SER A 140 29.62 1.86 7.63
C SER A 140 29.15 2.05 9.08
N PHE A 141 27.95 2.58 9.30
CA PHE A 141 27.39 2.81 10.63
C PHE A 141 26.32 1.77 10.97
N PRO A 142 26.38 1.11 12.14
CA PRO A 142 25.33 0.19 12.55
C PRO A 142 24.02 0.95 12.79
N ARG A 143 22.90 0.37 12.34
CA ARG A 143 21.56 0.93 12.54
C ARG A 143 20.85 0.23 13.70
N PRO A 144 20.35 0.96 14.72
CA PRO A 144 19.52 0.36 15.76
C PRO A 144 18.15 -0.04 15.18
N SER A 145 17.65 -1.21 15.59
CA SER A 145 16.35 -1.78 15.17
C SER A 145 15.36 -1.84 16.31
#